data_AF-X1NL64-F1
#
_entry.id   AF-X1NL64-F1
#
_cell.length_a   1.000
_cell.length_b   1.000
_cell.length_c   1.000
_cell.angle_alpha   90.00
_cell.angle_beta   90.00
_cell.angle_gamma   90.00
#
_symmetry.space_group_name_H-M   'P 1'
#
loop_
_entity.id
_entity.type
_entity.pdbx_description
1 polymer ?
#
loop_
_entity_poly.entity_id
_entity_poly.type
_entity_poly.pdbx_seq_one_letter_code
_entity_poly.pdbx_strand_id
1 'polypeptide(L)'
;MYPASLLSTKTANKIIQSEAKEGVFQRTDAVLGVKYWYGFALPGQGLARADCGEFFTVGCLAHGYIEKHIKTCMRADCPICRQKWAGRLAGRAENRISQVTGLGPPKHIMISLPQADFGLVSTDYPGLRTKVYKILKRVGVRGGCLIFHPGRRR
;
A
#
# COMPACT_ATOMS: atom_id res chain seq x y z
N MET A 1 20.58 -29.63 7.82
CA MET A 1 20.91 -29.75 6.38
C MET A 1 19.67 -30.28 5.67
N TYR A 2 19.03 -29.47 4.84
CA TYR A 2 17.93 -29.91 3.97
C TYR A 2 18.52 -30.45 2.66
N PRO A 3 18.09 -31.62 2.16
CA PRO A 3 18.67 -32.18 0.94
C PRO A 3 18.21 -31.42 -0.31
N ALA A 4 19.19 -31.13 -1.16
CA ALA A 4 19.04 -30.57 -2.49
C ALA A 4 18.63 -31.67 -3.48
N SER A 5 17.33 -31.84 -3.68
CA SER A 5 16.74 -32.50 -4.84
C SER A 5 15.31 -31.98 -4.91
N LEU A 6 15.01 -31.03 -5.78
CA LEU A 6 14.25 -31.28 -7.00
C LEU A 6 14.45 -30.09 -7.94
N LEU A 7 15.50 -30.15 -8.74
CA LEU A 7 15.68 -29.32 -9.93
C LEU A 7 14.79 -29.88 -11.05
N SER A 8 13.90 -29.02 -11.55
CA SER A 8 13.56 -28.85 -12.97
C SER A 8 13.19 -30.09 -13.79
N THR A 9 11.88 -30.28 -14.02
CA THR A 9 11.39 -30.84 -15.27
C THR A 9 10.50 -29.81 -15.96
N LYS A 10 10.99 -29.29 -17.09
CA LYS A 10 10.27 -28.40 -18.00
C LYS A 10 9.04 -29.14 -18.55
N THR A 11 7.85 -28.81 -18.06
CA THR A 11 6.59 -29.24 -18.67
C THR A 11 6.12 -28.17 -19.64
N ALA A 12 5.89 -28.57 -20.89
CA ALA A 12 5.57 -27.71 -22.01
C ALA A 12 4.33 -26.83 -21.76
N ASN A 13 4.47 -25.53 -22.05
CA ASN A 13 3.38 -24.56 -22.01
C ASN A 13 2.35 -24.89 -23.11
N LYS A 14 1.18 -25.40 -22.72
CA LYS A 14 -0.02 -25.32 -23.57
C LYS A 14 -0.47 -23.85 -23.57
N ILE A 15 -0.42 -23.24 -24.75
CA ILE A 15 -0.94 -21.91 -25.01
C ILE A 15 -2.47 -21.97 -24.86
N ILE A 16 -2.98 -21.49 -23.72
CA ILE A 16 -4.38 -21.12 -23.58
C ILE A 16 -4.45 -19.65 -23.97
N GLN A 17 -4.90 -19.37 -25.20
CA GLN A 17 -5.30 -18.02 -25.57
C GLN A 17 -6.61 -17.72 -24.83
N SER A 18 -6.54 -16.92 -23.76
CA SER A 18 -7.71 -16.27 -23.18
C SER A 18 -7.59 -14.77 -23.42
N GLU A 19 -8.58 -14.25 -24.14
CA GLU A 19 -8.76 -12.86 -24.51
C GLU A 19 -8.75 -11.90 -23.30
N ALA A 20 -8.29 -10.68 -23.54
CA ALA A 20 -7.82 -9.72 -22.55
C ALA A 20 -8.87 -9.26 -21.52
N LYS A 21 -8.42 -9.05 -20.27
CA LYS A 21 -8.97 -8.01 -19.38
C LYS A 21 -7.85 -7.21 -18.75
N GLU A 22 -7.98 -5.89 -18.84
CA GLU A 22 -7.02 -4.86 -18.43
C GLU A 22 -6.58 -4.99 -16.97
N GLY A 23 -5.29 -4.67 -16.72
CA GLY A 23 -4.86 -4.06 -15.46
C GLY A 23 -4.92 -4.94 -14.22
N VAL A 24 -4.53 -6.21 -14.29
CA VAL A 24 -4.55 -7.09 -13.12
C VAL A 24 -3.16 -7.13 -12.45
N PHE A 25 -2.92 -6.22 -11.50
CA PHE A 25 -1.91 -6.45 -10.45
C PHE A 25 -2.49 -7.47 -9.46
N GLN A 26 -2.46 -8.75 -9.85
CA GLN A 26 -2.91 -9.87 -9.05
C GLN A 26 -1.93 -10.09 -7.88
N ARG A 27 -2.13 -9.36 -6.78
CA ARG A 27 -1.85 -9.96 -5.47
C ARG A 27 -3.06 -10.82 -5.13
N THR A 28 -2.81 -12.10 -4.97
CA THR A 28 -3.73 -13.23 -4.82
C THR A 28 -4.60 -13.19 -3.55
N ASP A 29 -5.31 -12.08 -3.31
CA ASP A 29 -6.26 -11.94 -2.21
C ASP A 29 -7.70 -11.80 -2.73
N ALA A 30 -8.05 -12.51 -3.81
CA ALA A 30 -9.42 -12.57 -4.36
C ALA A 30 -10.44 -13.25 -3.40
N VAL A 31 -10.16 -13.35 -2.10
CA VAL A 31 -10.90 -14.18 -1.13
C VAL A 31 -11.64 -13.35 -0.07
N LEU A 32 -11.37 -12.05 0.06
CA LEU A 32 -11.97 -11.22 1.12
C LEU A 32 -12.72 -10.08 0.45
N GLY A 33 -13.95 -9.77 0.88
CA GLY A 33 -14.89 -8.82 0.24
C GLY A 33 -14.44 -7.34 0.20
N VAL A 34 -13.19 -7.09 -0.14
CA VAL A 34 -12.53 -5.79 -0.28
C VAL A 34 -13.17 -5.05 -1.45
N LYS A 35 -13.72 -3.88 -1.15
CA LYS A 35 -14.15 -2.95 -2.20
C LYS A 35 -12.95 -2.22 -2.78
N TYR A 36 -12.91 -2.14 -4.10
CA TYR A 36 -11.88 -1.40 -4.84
C TYR A 36 -12.46 -0.11 -5.40
N TRP A 37 -11.64 0.94 -5.46
CA TRP A 37 -11.95 2.19 -6.14
C TRP A 37 -10.77 2.62 -6.99
N TYR A 38 -10.95 2.73 -8.31
CA TYR A 38 -9.88 3.03 -9.27
C TYR A 38 -8.63 2.13 -9.09
N GLY A 39 -8.84 0.83 -8.84
CA GLY A 39 -7.75 -0.13 -8.60
C GLY A 39 -7.16 -0.12 -7.19
N PHE A 40 -7.57 0.80 -6.32
CA PHE A 40 -7.12 0.86 -4.92
C PHE A 40 -8.09 0.16 -3.99
N ALA A 41 -7.59 -0.73 -3.14
CA ALA A 41 -8.36 -1.32 -2.05
C ALA A 41 -8.76 -0.23 -1.05
N LEU A 42 -10.06 -0.10 -0.78
CA LEU A 42 -10.57 0.86 0.18
C LEU A 42 -10.23 0.42 1.62
N PRO A 43 -9.66 1.31 2.45
CA PRO A 43 -9.32 0.96 3.82
C PRO A 43 -10.53 0.49 4.62
N GLY A 44 -10.35 -0.62 5.35
CA GLY A 44 -11.38 -1.17 6.22
C GLY A 44 -12.58 -1.86 5.54
N GLN A 45 -12.56 -2.08 4.23
CA GLN A 45 -13.65 -2.74 3.52
C GLN A 45 -13.49 -4.27 3.38
N GLY A 46 -12.34 -4.83 3.77
CA GLY A 46 -12.08 -6.26 3.74
C GLY A 46 -12.61 -7.02 4.95
N LEU A 47 -12.23 -8.29 5.05
CA LEU A 47 -12.51 -9.13 6.21
C LEU A 47 -11.32 -9.12 7.17
N ALA A 48 -11.61 -9.08 8.47
CA ALA A 48 -10.62 -9.28 9.51
C ALA A 48 -10.18 -10.75 9.55
N ARG A 49 -8.94 -11.00 9.98
CA ARG A 49 -8.53 -12.36 10.37
C ARG A 49 -9.20 -12.73 11.70
N ALA A 50 -9.35 -14.02 11.95
CA ALA A 50 -10.00 -14.54 13.15
C ALA A 50 -9.42 -13.97 14.45
N ASP A 51 -8.11 -13.70 14.48
CA ASP A 51 -7.37 -13.25 15.65
C ASP A 51 -7.15 -11.73 15.72
N CYS A 52 -7.66 -10.96 14.75
CA CYS A 52 -7.45 -9.50 14.74
C CYS A 52 -8.23 -8.82 15.87
N GLY A 53 -7.54 -8.02 16.69
CA GLY A 53 -8.14 -7.34 17.82
C GLY A 53 -8.12 -8.13 19.12
N GLU A 54 -7.74 -9.42 19.08
CA GLU A 54 -7.53 -10.20 20.30
C GLU A 54 -6.31 -9.70 21.07
N PHE A 55 -6.35 -9.90 22.39
CA PHE A 55 -5.22 -9.62 23.25
C PHE A 55 -4.25 -10.80 23.30
N PHE A 56 -2.96 -10.49 23.43
CA PHE A 56 -1.93 -11.45 23.76
C PHE A 56 -0.95 -10.79 24.74
N THR A 57 -0.23 -11.60 25.51
CA THR A 57 0.76 -11.10 26.46
C THR A 57 2.16 -11.36 25.95
N VAL A 58 3.02 -10.34 26.06
CA VAL A 58 4.46 -10.46 25.81
C VAL A 58 5.16 -10.09 27.10
N GLY A 59 6.07 -10.92 27.57
CA GLY A 59 6.71 -10.69 28.85
C GLY A 59 7.74 -11.73 29.20
N CYS A 60 8.54 -11.42 30.21
CA CYS A 60 9.45 -12.37 30.84
C CYS A 60 9.04 -12.54 32.30
N LEU A 61 8.56 -13.74 32.65
CA LEU A 61 8.15 -14.07 34.02
C LEU A 61 9.32 -13.95 35.01
N ALA A 62 10.54 -14.25 34.59
CA ALA A 62 11.73 -14.17 35.44
C ALA A 62 12.13 -12.73 35.82
N HIS A 63 11.87 -11.76 34.94
CA HIS A 63 12.19 -10.35 35.17
C HIS A 63 10.96 -9.52 35.61
N GLY A 64 9.82 -10.17 35.88
CA GLY A 64 8.63 -9.54 36.44
C GLY A 64 7.90 -8.56 35.52
N TYR A 65 8.11 -8.59 34.21
CA TYR A 65 7.38 -7.74 33.27
C TYR A 65 6.46 -8.57 32.37
N ILE A 66 5.19 -8.18 32.33
CA ILE A 66 4.16 -8.74 31.46
C ILE A 66 3.38 -7.58 30.86
N GLU A 67 3.44 -7.46 29.54
CA GLU A 67 2.71 -6.44 28.79
C GLU A 67 1.59 -7.07 27.98
N LYS A 68 0.44 -6.39 27.94
CA LYS A 68 -0.70 -6.78 27.14
C LYS A 68 -0.69 -6.04 25.80
N HIS A 69 -0.67 -6.80 24.73
CA HIS A 69 -0.65 -6.31 23.34
C HIS A 69 -1.91 -6.76 22.61
N ILE A 70 -2.24 -6.07 21.51
CA ILE A 70 -3.36 -6.42 20.63
C ILE A 70 -2.81 -6.98 19.33
N LYS A 71 -3.30 -8.15 18.91
CA LYS A 71 -2.94 -8.78 17.64
C LYS A 71 -3.45 -7.94 16.47
N THR A 72 -2.57 -7.68 15.51
CA THR A 72 -2.90 -6.83 14.36
C THR A 72 -2.32 -7.41 13.07
N CYS A 73 -3.16 -7.55 12.04
CA CYS A 73 -2.70 -8.00 10.73
C CYS A 73 -1.99 -6.90 9.92
N MET A 74 -2.07 -5.64 10.37
CA MET A 74 -1.43 -4.48 9.74
C MET A 74 -1.73 -4.33 8.24
N ARG A 75 -2.94 -4.74 7.82
CA ARG A 75 -3.47 -4.60 6.47
C ARG A 75 -4.34 -3.36 6.34
N ALA A 76 -4.34 -2.75 5.15
CA ALA A 76 -5.12 -1.56 4.84
C ALA A 76 -6.63 -1.83 4.86
N ASP A 77 -7.02 -2.97 4.30
CA ASP A 77 -8.41 -3.35 4.09
C ASP A 77 -9.08 -3.94 5.34
N CYS A 78 -8.32 -4.36 6.36
CA CYS A 78 -8.90 -4.91 7.58
C CYS A 78 -9.68 -3.85 8.39
N PRO A 79 -10.96 -4.07 8.73
CA PRO A 79 -11.79 -3.08 9.42
C PRO A 79 -11.29 -2.75 10.83
N ILE A 80 -10.65 -3.71 11.49
CA ILE A 80 -10.12 -3.60 12.87
C ILE A 80 -8.74 -2.91 12.86
N CYS A 81 -7.84 -3.32 11.96
CA CYS A 81 -6.44 -2.90 12.01
C CYS A 81 -6.12 -1.68 11.13
N ARG A 82 -7.06 -1.18 10.32
CA ARG A 82 -6.82 -0.09 9.35
C ARG A 82 -6.16 1.16 9.97
N GLN A 83 -6.56 1.54 11.18
CA GLN A 83 -6.01 2.73 11.84
C GLN A 83 -4.55 2.55 12.24
N LYS A 84 -4.18 1.38 12.78
CA LYS A 84 -2.79 1.05 13.10
C LYS A 84 -1.92 0.93 11.85
N TRP A 85 -2.46 0.35 10.77
CA TRP A 85 -1.81 0.36 9.46
C TRP A 85 -1.55 1.78 8.97
N ALA A 86 -2.57 2.66 9.02
CA ALA A 86 -2.46 4.04 8.60
C ALA A 86 -1.44 4.82 9.44
N GLY A 87 -1.50 4.68 10.77
CA GLY A 87 -0.53 5.29 11.69
C GLY A 87 0.91 4.84 11.42
N ARG A 88 1.13 3.55 11.15
CA ARG A 88 2.46 3.03 10.78
C ARG A 88 2.98 3.63 9.47
N LEU A 89 2.12 3.78 8.46
CA LEU A 89 2.53 4.41 7.20
C LEU A 89 2.76 5.91 7.35
N ALA A 90 1.94 6.59 8.16
CA ALA A 90 2.12 8.00 8.50
C ALA A 90 3.46 8.22 9.21
N GLY A 91 3.79 7.42 10.22
CA GLY A 91 5.10 7.50 10.90
C GLY A 91 6.28 7.23 9.97
N ARG A 92 6.15 6.31 9.00
CA ARG A 92 7.17 6.12 7.96
C ARG A 92 7.33 7.34 7.05
N ALA A 93 6.23 8.00 6.70
CA ALA A 93 6.25 9.21 5.88
C ALA A 93 6.85 10.39 6.65
N GLU A 94 6.41 10.58 7.89
CA GLU A 94 6.96 11.57 8.83
C GLU A 94 8.46 11.38 9.01
N ASN A 95 8.91 10.16 9.34
CA ASN A 95 10.34 9.85 9.48
C ASN A 95 11.13 10.20 8.23
N ARG A 96 10.58 10.04 7.01
CA ARG A 96 11.29 10.45 5.80
C ARG A 96 11.34 11.96 5.64
N ILE A 97 10.31 12.65 6.05
CA ILE A 97 10.21 14.11 5.95
C ILE A 97 11.11 14.77 7.00
N SER A 98 11.15 14.25 8.23
CA SER A 98 11.93 14.82 9.35
C SER A 98 13.44 14.68 9.16
N GLN A 99 13.88 13.65 8.41
CA GLN A 99 15.30 13.41 8.12
C GLN A 99 15.86 14.32 7.03
N VAL A 100 15.01 15.09 6.34
CA VAL A 100 15.44 16.01 5.29
C VAL A 100 15.91 17.32 5.92
N THR A 101 17.17 17.66 5.71
CA THR A 101 17.76 18.95 6.10
C THR A 101 17.99 19.85 4.89
N GLY A 102 18.01 21.17 5.09
CA GLY A 102 18.36 22.14 4.03
C GLY A 102 17.30 22.40 2.95
N LEU A 103 16.08 21.87 3.07
CA LEU A 103 14.96 22.12 2.13
C LEU A 103 13.86 23.05 2.66
N GLY A 104 13.99 23.55 3.89
CA GLY A 104 12.97 24.33 4.57
C GLY A 104 11.79 23.46 5.07
N PRO A 105 10.71 24.08 5.58
CA PRO A 105 9.58 23.35 6.12
C PRO A 105 8.82 22.57 5.04
N PRO A 106 8.25 21.40 5.36
CA PRO A 106 7.43 20.62 4.43
C PRO A 106 6.23 21.43 3.94
N LYS A 107 6.01 21.44 2.62
CA LYS A 107 4.86 22.11 2.00
C LYS A 107 3.87 21.07 1.51
N HIS A 108 2.59 21.26 1.79
CA HIS A 108 1.52 20.46 1.21
C HIS A 108 1.14 21.05 -0.16
N ILE A 109 1.41 20.31 -1.22
CA ILE A 109 1.17 20.75 -2.60
C ILE A 109 0.06 19.89 -3.20
N MET A 110 -0.98 20.53 -3.72
CA MET A 110 -2.05 19.87 -4.46
C MET A 110 -1.79 20.00 -5.96
N ILE A 111 -1.89 18.89 -6.68
CA ILE A 111 -1.72 18.84 -8.13
C ILE A 111 -3.02 18.33 -8.73
N SER A 112 -3.70 19.21 -9.46
CA SER A 112 -4.84 18.85 -10.27
C SER A 112 -4.34 18.38 -11.64
N LEU A 113 -4.77 17.20 -12.06
CA LEU A 113 -4.45 16.69 -13.39
C LEU A 113 -5.42 17.31 -14.42
N PRO A 114 -4.99 17.50 -15.67
CA PRO A 114 -5.92 17.71 -16.78
C PRO A 114 -6.92 16.55 -16.87
N GLN A 115 -8.17 16.84 -17.24
CA GLN A 115 -9.22 15.82 -17.32
C GLN A 115 -8.87 14.67 -18.28
N ALA A 116 -8.14 14.96 -19.35
CA ALA A 116 -7.63 13.96 -20.30
C ALA A 116 -6.71 12.90 -19.65
N ASP A 117 -6.07 13.23 -18.53
CA ASP A 117 -5.14 12.35 -17.81
C ASP A 117 -5.81 11.55 -16.68
N PHE A 118 -7.11 11.76 -16.42
CA PHE A 118 -7.79 11.10 -15.30
C PHE A 118 -7.79 9.57 -15.43
N GLY A 119 -7.86 9.05 -16.65
CA GLY A 119 -7.82 7.60 -16.90
C GLY A 119 -6.49 6.94 -16.51
N LEU A 120 -5.39 7.70 -16.46
CA LEU A 120 -4.06 7.18 -16.15
C LEU A 120 -3.98 6.58 -14.75
N VAL A 121 -4.88 6.95 -13.83
CA VAL A 121 -4.95 6.31 -12.51
C VAL A 121 -5.17 4.79 -12.62
N SER A 122 -6.03 4.37 -13.55
CA SER A 122 -6.44 2.98 -13.71
C SER A 122 -5.57 2.25 -14.74
N THR A 123 -5.15 2.95 -15.79
CA THR A 123 -4.46 2.34 -16.93
C THR A 123 -2.94 2.38 -16.83
N ASP A 124 -2.36 3.43 -16.25
CA ASP A 124 -0.90 3.62 -16.15
C ASP A 124 -0.51 4.51 -14.95
N TYR A 125 -0.70 3.96 -13.75
CA TYR A 125 -0.33 4.66 -12.51
C TYR A 125 1.17 5.03 -12.43
N PRO A 126 2.13 4.18 -12.86
CA PRO A 126 3.54 4.56 -12.93
C PRO A 126 3.82 5.75 -13.88
N GLY A 127 3.21 5.77 -15.06
CA GLY A 127 3.32 6.88 -16.00
C GLY A 127 2.69 8.15 -15.46
N LEU A 128 1.54 8.06 -14.79
CA LEU A 128 0.92 9.18 -14.09
C LEU A 128 1.88 9.81 -13.06
N ARG A 129 2.52 8.98 -12.22
CA ARG A 129 3.50 9.46 -11.23
C ARG A 129 4.68 10.15 -11.91
N THR A 130 5.17 9.59 -13.00
CA THR A 130 6.27 10.18 -13.78
C THR A 130 5.88 11.55 -14.32
N LYS A 131 4.66 11.70 -14.85
CA LYS A 131 4.13 12.99 -15.32
C LYS A 131 4.05 14.02 -14.18
N VAL A 132 3.53 13.60 -13.02
CA VAL A 132 3.45 14.44 -11.81
C VAL A 132 4.84 14.90 -11.35
N TYR A 133 5.84 14.01 -11.30
CA TYR A 133 7.20 14.38 -10.93
C TYR A 133 7.83 15.39 -11.91
N LYS A 134 7.55 15.27 -13.21
CA LYS A 134 8.02 16.24 -14.21
C LYS A 134 7.42 17.63 -13.95
N ILE A 135 6.14 17.72 -13.61
CA ILE A 135 5.48 18.98 -13.25
C ILE A 135 6.14 19.56 -11.99
N LEU A 136 6.23 18.77 -10.92
CA LEU A 136 6.83 19.17 -9.64
C LEU A 136 8.26 19.69 -9.80
N LYS A 137 9.08 19.04 -10.61
CA LYS A 137 10.47 19.48 -10.86
C LYS A 137 10.51 20.86 -11.54
N ARG A 138 9.58 21.15 -12.46
CA ARG A 138 9.49 22.46 -13.13
C ARG A 138 9.09 23.60 -12.20
N VAL A 139 8.24 23.33 -11.21
CA VAL A 139 7.89 24.30 -10.15
C VAL A 139 8.90 24.34 -8.99
N GLY A 140 10.07 23.71 -9.13
CA GLY A 140 11.15 23.78 -8.16
C GLY A 140 10.97 22.90 -6.91
N VAL A 141 10.07 21.92 -6.95
CA VAL A 141 9.89 20.98 -5.84
C VAL A 141 11.03 19.96 -5.85
N ARG A 142 11.80 19.95 -4.77
CA ARG A 142 13.07 19.20 -4.65
C ARG A 142 12.90 17.78 -4.13
N GLY A 143 11.74 17.45 -3.55
CA GLY A 143 11.43 16.12 -3.01
C GLY A 143 10.08 16.11 -2.30
N GLY A 144 9.54 14.92 -2.03
CA GLY A 144 8.29 14.79 -1.31
C GLY A 144 7.64 13.41 -1.41
N CYS A 145 6.53 13.26 -0.69
CA CYS A 145 5.64 12.10 -0.75
C CYS A 145 4.44 12.42 -1.65
N LEU A 146 4.14 11.55 -2.60
CA LEU A 146 2.94 11.65 -3.44
C LEU A 146 1.81 10.81 -2.85
N ILE A 147 0.69 11.46 -2.53
CA ILE A 147 -0.52 10.82 -2.04
C ILE A 147 -1.61 11.03 -3.10
N PHE A 148 -2.16 9.92 -3.59
CA PHE A 148 -3.24 9.98 -4.56
C PHE A 148 -4.59 10.02 -3.85
N HIS A 149 -5.44 10.97 -4.26
CA HIS A 149 -6.80 11.13 -3.76
C HIS A 149 -7.80 10.80 -4.89
N PRO A 150 -8.39 9.59 -4.92
CA PRO A 150 -9.32 9.16 -5.98
C PRO A 150 -10.63 9.96 -6.02
N GLY A 151 -10.99 10.60 -4.91
CA GLY A 151 -12.21 11.38 -4.78
C GLY A 151 -11.91 12.80 -4.32
N ARG A 152 -12.53 13.77 -4.97
CA ARG A 152 -12.67 15.13 -4.47
C ARG A 152 -14.10 15.27 -3.98
N ARG A 153 -14.32 15.51 -2.68
CA ARG A 153 -15.62 16.02 -2.23
C ARG A 153 -15.80 17.40 -2.89
N ARG A 154 -16.89 17.57 -3.63
CA ARG A 154 -17.35 18.87 -4.10
C ARG A 154 -18.11 19.56 -2.98
#